data_AF-A0A7V0MJP7-F1
#
_entry.id   AF-A0A7V0MJP7-F1
#
_cell.length_a   1.000
_cell.length_b   1.000
_cell.length_c   1.000
_cell.angle_alpha   90.00
_cell.angle_beta   90.00
_cell.angle_gamma   90.00
#
_symmetry.space_group_name_H-M   'P 1'
#
loop_
_entity.id
_entity.type
_entity.pdbx_description
1 polymer ?
#
loop_
_entity_poly.entity_id
_entity_poly.type
_entity_poly.pdbx_seq_one_letter_code
_entity_poly.pdbx_strand_id
1 'polypeptide(L)'
;GFAIDIEVTPDELYVLYPQDGLLVHTNHFLSPNFKAQDISRSRITDTLYRNWRLERILSSKTGKIGVDDLKKAFSDHFGYPYSICRHYDIHSEGLEGIQTNGSIIMDLNSGEIEFAAGRPCESGYKSFRFEVNLI
;
A
#
# COMPACT_ATOMS: atom_id res chain seq x y z
N GLY A 1 13.92 -4.83 -13.03
CA GLY A 1 14.04 -5.67 -11.81
C GLY A 1 12.85 -6.61 -11.70
N PHE A 2 12.72 -7.32 -10.59
CA PHE A 2 11.60 -8.21 -10.30
C PHE A 2 11.21 -8.06 -8.82
N ALA A 3 9.92 -8.12 -8.52
CA ALA A 3 9.38 -8.00 -7.17
C ALA A 3 8.43 -9.17 -6.90
N ILE A 4 8.36 -9.60 -5.64
CA ILE A 4 7.44 -10.62 -5.14
C ILE A 4 6.82 -10.13 -3.84
N ASP A 5 5.62 -10.60 -3.56
CA ASP A 5 4.97 -10.44 -2.25
C ASP A 5 4.85 -11.81 -1.59
N ILE A 6 5.04 -11.85 -0.27
CA ILE A 6 5.06 -13.08 0.52
C ILE A 6 4.11 -12.89 1.70
N GLU A 7 2.99 -13.61 1.65
CA GLU A 7 2.05 -13.72 2.76
C GLU A 7 2.47 -14.90 3.64
N VAL A 8 2.50 -14.72 4.97
CA VAL A 8 3.07 -15.71 5.89
C VAL A 8 2.13 -16.01 7.04
N THR A 9 1.99 -17.29 7.37
CA THR A 9 1.42 -17.79 8.64
C THR A 9 2.52 -18.50 9.43
N PRO A 10 2.29 -18.89 10.69
CA PRO A 10 3.28 -19.69 11.43
C PRO A 10 3.69 -20.99 10.73
N ASP A 11 2.78 -21.59 9.96
CA ASP A 11 2.96 -22.92 9.36
C ASP A 11 3.27 -22.89 7.86
N GLU A 12 2.92 -21.81 7.15
CA GLU A 12 2.95 -21.76 5.68
C GLU A 12 3.37 -20.38 5.15
N LEU A 13 3.85 -20.37 3.91
CA LEU A 13 4.14 -19.15 3.14
C LEU A 13 3.45 -19.21 1.77
N TYR A 14 2.98 -18.06 1.29
CA TYR A 14 2.33 -17.92 0.01
C TYR A 14 3.00 -16.82 -0.79
N VAL A 15 3.52 -17.16 -1.96
CA VAL A 15 4.19 -16.21 -2.84
C VAL A 15 3.21 -15.71 -3.88
N LEU A 16 3.07 -14.38 -3.98
CA LEU A 16 2.33 -13.71 -5.02
C LEU A 16 3.29 -13.09 -6.03
N TYR A 17 2.99 -13.29 -7.30
CA TYR A 17 3.72 -12.71 -8.41
C TYR A 17 2.95 -11.53 -9.00
N PRO A 18 3.65 -10.54 -9.60
CA PRO A 18 2.98 -9.44 -10.27
C PRO A 18 2.08 -9.94 -11.40
N GLN A 19 0.86 -9.42 -11.47
CA GLN A 19 -0.04 -9.62 -12.60
C GLN A 19 0.11 -8.43 -13.56
N ASP A 20 0.43 -8.72 -14.82
CA ASP A 20 0.71 -7.71 -15.85
C ASP A 20 1.82 -6.71 -15.47
N GLY A 21 2.71 -7.06 -14.53
CA GLY A 21 3.76 -6.17 -14.02
C GLY A 21 3.31 -5.23 -12.90
N LEU A 22 2.14 -5.46 -12.31
CA LEU A 22 1.63 -4.77 -11.13
C LEU A 22 1.45 -5.76 -9.97
N LEU A 23 1.84 -5.34 -8.76
CA LEU A 23 1.52 -6.03 -7.52
C LEU A 23 0.91 -5.01 -6.56
N VAL A 24 -0.26 -5.33 -6.01
CA VAL A 24 -0.97 -4.52 -5.02
C VAL A 24 -1.40 -5.44 -3.88
N HIS A 25 -1.18 -5.00 -2.65
CA HIS A 25 -1.57 -5.72 -1.45
C HIS A 25 -2.07 -4.75 -0.38
N THR A 26 -2.89 -5.25 0.53
CA THR A 26 -3.34 -4.49 1.72
C THR A 26 -3.09 -5.29 2.98
N ASN A 27 -4.12 -5.61 3.78
CA ASN A 27 -3.96 -6.24 5.09
C ASN A 27 -4.55 -7.65 5.16
N HIS A 28 -5.21 -8.11 4.09
CA HIS A 28 -5.83 -9.44 4.00
C HIS A 28 -5.08 -10.34 3.02
N PHE A 29 -5.16 -11.65 3.23
CA PHE A 29 -4.61 -12.64 2.34
C PHE A 29 -5.34 -12.61 0.99
N LEU A 30 -4.58 -12.53 -0.09
CA LEU A 30 -4.98 -12.66 -1.49
C LEU A 30 -4.72 -14.08 -2.03
N SER A 31 -3.78 -14.83 -1.43
CA SER A 31 -3.47 -16.19 -1.88
C SER A 31 -4.72 -17.07 -1.94
N PRO A 32 -5.05 -17.66 -3.11
CA PRO A 32 -6.18 -18.59 -3.21
C PRO A 32 -5.92 -19.91 -2.47
N ASN A 33 -4.67 -20.16 -2.08
CA ASN A 33 -4.26 -21.34 -1.32
C ASN A 33 -4.35 -21.13 0.20
N PHE A 34 -4.67 -19.92 0.67
CA PHE A 34 -4.90 -19.67 2.09
C PHE A 34 -6.22 -20.31 2.53
N LYS A 35 -6.14 -21.26 3.47
CA LYS A 35 -7.30 -22.09 3.90
C LYS A 35 -7.83 -21.76 5.29
N ALA A 36 -7.12 -20.93 6.06
CA ALA A 36 -7.52 -20.57 7.41
C ALA A 36 -8.51 -19.40 7.41
N GLN A 37 -8.97 -19.01 8.60
CA GLN A 37 -9.77 -17.80 8.75
C GLN A 37 -8.86 -16.56 8.74
N ASP A 38 -9.08 -15.68 7.78
CA ASP A 38 -8.41 -14.38 7.74
C ASP A 38 -9.13 -13.39 8.67
N ILE A 39 -8.62 -13.23 9.89
CA ILE A 39 -9.18 -12.32 10.88
C ILE A 39 -9.07 -10.84 10.49
N SER A 40 -8.15 -10.49 9.57
CA SER A 40 -7.98 -9.11 9.11
C SER A 40 -9.23 -8.61 8.38
N ARG A 41 -9.88 -9.47 7.60
CA ARG A 41 -11.12 -9.15 6.85
C ARG A 41 -12.26 -8.76 7.78
N SER A 42 -12.31 -9.33 8.99
CA SER A 42 -13.31 -8.97 10.00
C SER A 42 -12.92 -7.76 10.85
N ARG A 43 -11.62 -7.53 11.10
CA ARG A 43 -11.14 -6.44 11.97
C ARG A 43 -10.93 -5.13 11.22
N ILE A 44 -10.51 -5.20 9.96
CA ILE A 44 -10.19 -4.06 9.09
C ILE A 44 -10.92 -4.30 7.77
N THR A 45 -12.25 -4.22 7.79
CA THR A 45 -13.09 -4.54 6.61
C THR A 45 -12.76 -3.67 5.40
N ASP A 46 -12.25 -2.45 5.63
CA ASP A 46 -11.80 -1.53 4.59
C ASP A 46 -10.65 -2.05 3.73
N THR A 47 -9.91 -3.06 4.20
CA THR A 47 -8.83 -3.68 3.43
C THR A 47 -9.28 -4.20 2.07
N LEU A 48 -10.52 -4.70 1.96
CA LEU A 48 -11.02 -5.32 0.73
C LEU A 48 -11.21 -4.28 -0.38
N TYR A 49 -11.91 -3.18 -0.08
CA TYR A 49 -12.15 -2.15 -1.09
C TYR A 49 -10.92 -1.29 -1.34
N ARG A 50 -10.03 -1.09 -0.35
CA ARG A 50 -8.75 -0.39 -0.57
C ARG A 50 -7.87 -1.13 -1.58
N ASN A 51 -7.82 -2.47 -1.49
CA ASN A 51 -7.09 -3.29 -2.44
C ASN A 51 -7.65 -3.11 -3.85
N TRP A 52 -8.95 -3.36 -4.01
CA TRP A 52 -9.65 -3.18 -5.30
C TRP A 52 -9.50 -1.77 -5.85
N ARG A 53 -9.59 -0.74 -4.99
CA ARG A 53 -9.47 0.66 -5.38
C ARG A 53 -8.07 0.97 -5.89
N LEU A 54 -7.04 0.59 -5.16
CA LEU A 54 -5.65 0.85 -5.52
C LEU A 54 -5.26 0.12 -6.80
N GLU A 55 -5.66 -1.15 -6.91
CA GLU A 55 -5.48 -1.96 -8.12
C GLU A 55 -6.17 -1.31 -9.33
N ARG A 56 -7.42 -0.85 -9.18
CA ARG A 56 -8.15 -0.17 -10.25
C ARG A 56 -7.50 1.15 -10.68
N ILE A 57 -6.96 1.93 -9.74
CA ILE A 57 -6.24 3.17 -10.06
C ILE A 57 -4.97 2.86 -10.87
N LEU A 58 -4.17 1.89 -10.42
CA LEU A 58 -2.85 1.63 -10.96
C LEU A 58 -2.85 0.75 -12.22
N SER A 59 -3.76 -0.23 -12.33
CA SER A 59 -3.84 -1.15 -13.47
C SER A 59 -4.11 -0.44 -14.80
N SER A 60 -4.84 0.68 -14.77
CA SER A 60 -5.06 1.53 -15.95
C SER A 60 -3.78 2.20 -16.49
N LYS A 61 -2.69 2.17 -15.72
CA LYS A 61 -1.42 2.83 -16.00
C LYS A 61 -0.23 1.87 -16.01
N THR A 62 -0.47 0.56 -15.92
CA THR A 62 0.58 -0.46 -15.88
C THR A 62 1.63 -0.27 -16.99
N GLY A 63 2.91 -0.41 -16.63
CA GLY A 63 4.04 -0.12 -17.52
C GLY A 63 4.35 1.37 -17.73
N LYS A 64 3.51 2.27 -17.22
CA LYS A 64 3.66 3.74 -17.31
C LYS A 64 3.45 4.45 -15.97
N ILE A 65 3.41 3.71 -14.87
CA ILE A 65 3.20 4.27 -13.53
C ILE A 65 4.40 5.14 -13.16
N GLY A 66 4.16 6.45 -13.03
CA GLY A 66 5.16 7.40 -12.53
C GLY A 66 4.98 7.72 -11.05
N VAL A 67 5.95 8.44 -10.49
CA VAL A 67 5.92 8.93 -9.10
C VAL A 67 4.64 9.71 -8.80
N ASP A 68 4.21 10.61 -9.68
CA ASP A 68 3.00 11.41 -9.47
C ASP A 68 1.70 10.59 -9.49
N ASP A 69 1.68 9.47 -10.22
CA ASP A 69 0.56 8.55 -10.21
C ASP A 69 0.43 7.85 -8.87
N LEU A 70 1.57 7.43 -8.30
CA LEU A 70 1.64 6.84 -6.96
C LEU A 70 1.27 7.87 -5.88
N LYS A 71 1.76 9.11 -5.96
CA LYS A 71 1.39 10.20 -5.03
C LYS A 71 -0.13 10.41 -5.02
N LYS A 72 -0.77 10.43 -6.19
CA LYS A 72 -2.23 10.55 -6.33
C LYS A 72 -2.95 9.33 -5.77
N ALA A 73 -2.51 8.12 -6.12
CA ALA A 73 -3.11 6.88 -5.64
C ALA A 73 -3.03 6.74 -4.11
N PHE A 74 -1.89 7.05 -3.52
CA PHE A 74 -1.67 7.01 -2.07
C PHE A 74 -2.39 8.13 -1.31
N SER A 75 -2.86 9.17 -2.03
CA SER A 75 -3.68 10.25 -1.47
C SER A 75 -5.18 10.05 -1.69
N ASP A 76 -5.61 8.91 -2.24
CA ASP A 76 -7.02 8.64 -2.57
C ASP A 76 -7.89 8.50 -1.31
N HIS A 77 -9.07 9.12 -1.34
CA HIS A 77 -10.04 9.17 -0.24
C HIS A 77 -11.32 8.35 -0.49
N PHE A 78 -11.31 7.39 -1.42
CA PHE A 78 -12.45 6.50 -1.58
C PHE A 78 -12.65 5.67 -0.31
N GLY A 79 -13.83 5.80 0.33
CA GLY A 79 -14.12 5.15 1.61
C GLY A 79 -13.72 5.96 2.86
N TYR A 80 -13.49 7.27 2.74
CA TYR A 80 -13.15 8.15 3.87
C TYR A 80 -14.06 7.92 5.12
N PRO A 81 -13.51 7.87 6.35
CA PRO A 81 -12.10 8.10 6.71
C PRO A 81 -11.20 6.88 6.52
N TYR A 82 -11.75 5.71 6.20
CA TYR A 82 -11.08 4.41 6.10
C TYR A 82 -10.41 4.14 4.73
N SER A 83 -10.09 5.21 4.00
CA SER A 83 -9.53 5.20 2.64
C SER A 83 -8.06 4.79 2.57
N ILE A 84 -7.49 4.71 1.35
CA ILE A 84 -6.05 4.45 1.13
C ILE A 84 -5.19 5.47 1.90
N CYS A 85 -5.47 6.76 1.72
CA CYS A 85 -5.03 7.78 2.65
C CYS A 85 -5.97 7.76 3.85
N ARG A 86 -5.69 6.97 4.87
CA ARG A 86 -6.56 6.80 6.03
C ARG A 86 -6.48 7.99 6.98
N HIS A 87 -7.63 8.43 7.46
CA HIS A 87 -7.76 9.53 8.41
C HIS A 87 -8.25 9.01 9.75
N TYR A 88 -7.92 9.74 10.80
CA TYR A 88 -8.41 9.46 12.14
C TYR A 88 -9.94 9.62 12.18
N ASP A 89 -10.64 8.59 12.66
CA ASP A 89 -12.07 8.66 12.91
C ASP A 89 -12.34 9.05 14.37
N ILE A 90 -12.86 10.27 14.56
CA ILE A 90 -13.21 10.81 15.89
C ILE A 90 -14.37 10.06 16.57
N HIS A 91 -15.13 9.29 15.80
CA HIS A 91 -16.27 8.51 16.29
C HIS A 91 -15.89 7.06 16.59
N SER A 92 -14.63 6.66 16.39
CA SER A 92 -14.16 5.33 16.76
C SER A 92 -14.12 5.17 18.29
N GLU A 93 -14.85 4.18 18.82
CA GLU A 93 -14.81 3.85 20.24
C GLU A 93 -13.58 2.96 20.54
N GLY A 94 -12.69 3.39 21.45
CA GLY A 94 -11.57 2.58 21.94
C GLY A 94 -10.20 2.94 21.34
N LEU A 95 -9.41 1.91 20.96
CA LEU A 95 -8.01 2.00 20.51
C LEU A 95 -7.85 2.11 18.97
N GLU A 96 -8.87 2.51 18.22
CA GLU A 96 -8.81 2.49 16.75
C GLU A 96 -8.48 3.85 16.11
N GLY A 97 -7.55 4.56 16.73
CA GLY A 97 -6.90 5.76 16.19
C GLY A 97 -5.94 5.49 15.02
N ILE A 98 -6.37 4.70 14.06
CA ILE A 98 -5.55 4.28 12.91
C ILE A 98 -5.68 5.33 11.81
N GLN A 99 -4.54 5.86 11.38
CA GLN A 99 -4.43 6.77 10.25
C GLN A 99 -3.11 6.52 9.50
N THR A 100 -2.99 7.06 8.28
CA THR A 100 -1.73 7.05 7.54
C THR A 100 -0.73 7.99 8.22
N ASN A 101 0.32 7.44 8.83
CA ASN A 101 1.38 8.23 9.50
C ASN A 101 2.59 8.50 8.60
N GLY A 102 2.62 7.93 7.40
CA GLY A 102 3.66 8.18 6.41
C GLY A 102 3.36 7.52 5.08
N SER A 103 4.01 8.01 4.03
CA SER A 103 3.94 7.42 2.68
C SER A 103 5.31 7.47 2.03
N ILE A 104 5.72 6.37 1.40
CA ILE A 104 7.02 6.19 0.76
C ILE A 104 6.80 5.75 -0.67
N ILE A 105 7.50 6.37 -1.62
CA ILE A 105 7.62 5.92 -3.00
C ILE A 105 9.11 5.78 -3.30
N MET A 106 9.52 4.65 -3.87
CA MET A 106 10.93 4.35 -4.17
C MET A 106 11.08 4.16 -5.68
N ASP A 107 11.82 5.05 -6.34
CA ASP A 107 12.24 4.87 -7.73
C ASP A 107 13.61 4.18 -7.75
N LEU A 108 13.59 2.88 -8.05
CA LEU A 108 14.78 2.05 -8.08
C LEU A 108 15.67 2.31 -9.31
N ASN A 109 15.17 3.00 -10.34
CA ASN A 109 15.98 3.36 -11.51
C ASN A 109 16.85 4.58 -11.21
N SER A 110 16.30 5.59 -10.52
CA SER A 110 17.04 6.82 -10.15
C SER A 110 17.75 6.72 -8.79
N GLY A 111 17.35 5.77 -7.94
CA GLY A 111 17.84 5.63 -6.56
C GLY A 111 17.24 6.68 -5.63
N GLU A 112 16.03 7.16 -5.93
CA GLU A 112 15.34 8.22 -5.21
C GLU A 112 14.17 7.68 -4.38
N ILE A 113 13.94 8.31 -3.25
CA ILE A 113 12.79 8.07 -2.38
C ILE A 113 12.03 9.37 -2.18
N GLU A 114 10.73 9.34 -2.43
CA GLU A 114 9.80 10.37 -2.03
C GLU A 114 9.14 9.95 -0.72
N PHE A 115 9.28 10.76 0.32
CA PHE A 115 8.71 10.48 1.63
C PHE A 115 7.83 11.63 2.13
N ALA A 116 6.62 11.28 2.55
CA ALA A 116 5.71 12.15 3.28
C ALA A 116 5.64 11.71 4.74
N ALA A 117 6.00 12.61 5.66
CA ALA A 117 5.90 12.39 7.11
C ALA A 117 4.48 12.72 7.61
N GLY A 118 3.54 11.82 7.30
CA GLY A 118 2.13 11.93 7.65
C GLY A 118 1.22 11.47 6.50
N ARG A 119 -0.01 11.94 6.50
CA ARG A 119 -0.99 11.66 5.44
C ARG A 119 -0.50 12.34 4.16
N PRO A 120 -0.26 11.63 3.05
CA PRO A 120 0.33 12.24 1.83
C PRO A 120 -0.55 13.33 1.19
N CYS A 121 -1.85 13.37 1.52
CA CYS A 121 -2.74 14.46 1.07
C CYS A 121 -2.51 15.79 1.80
N GLU A 122 -1.83 15.78 2.95
CA GLU A 122 -1.55 16.97 3.78
C GLU A 122 -0.05 17.20 3.95
N SER A 123 0.69 16.10 4.12
CA SER A 123 2.13 16.06 4.27
C SER A 123 2.74 15.96 2.88
N GLY A 124 3.21 17.08 2.33
CA GLY A 124 3.92 17.08 1.05
C GLY A 124 5.12 16.12 1.05
N TYR A 125 5.44 15.54 -0.11
CA TYR A 125 6.57 14.65 -0.27
C TYR A 125 7.89 15.42 -0.30
N LYS A 126 8.91 14.88 0.37
CA LYS A 126 10.30 15.30 0.27
C LYS A 126 11.10 14.22 -0.44
N SER A 127 11.98 14.65 -1.33
CA SER A 127 12.82 13.75 -2.13
C SER A 127 14.17 13.51 -1.44
N PHE A 128 14.59 12.27 -1.39
CA PHE A 128 15.85 11.79 -0.84
C PHE A 128 16.53 10.90 -1.87
N ARG A 129 17.86 10.89 -1.91
CA ARG A 129 18.62 10.02 -2.81
C ARG A 129 19.58 9.17 -2.01
N PHE A 130 19.66 7.88 -2.35
CA PHE A 130 20.63 6.98 -1.74
C PHE A 130 21.92 6.98 -2.55
N GLU A 131 23.03 7.25 -1.88
CA GLU A 131 24.35 6.89 -2.40
C GLU A 131 24.64 5.46 -1.94
N VAL A 132 24.50 4.50 -2.86
CA VAL A 132 24.92 3.12 -2.60
C VAL A 132 26.43 3.05 -2.78
N ASN A 133 27.16 3.16 -1.68
CA ASN A 133 28.57 2.78 -1.64
C ASN A 133 28.63 1.25 -1.65
N LEU A 134 28.83 0.65 -2.83
CA LEU A 134 29.13 -0.77 -2.93
C LEU A 134 30.50 -1.00 -2.27
N ILE A 135 30.51 -1.87 -1.25
CA ILE A 135 31.71 -2.31 -0.53
C ILE A 135 32.51 -3.26 -1.43
#